data_AF-A0A7S3C597-F1
#
_entry.id   AF-A0A7S3C597-F1
#
_cell.length_a   1.000
_cell.length_b   1.000
_cell.length_c   1.000
_cell.angle_alpha   90.00
_cell.angle_beta   90.00
_cell.angle_gamma   90.00
#
_symmetry.space_group_name_H-M   'P 1'
#
loop_
_entity.id
_entity.type
_entity.pdbx_description
1 polymer ?
#
loop_
_entity_poly.entity_id
_entity_poly.type
_entity_poly.pdbx_seq_one_letter_code
_entity_poly.pdbx_strand_id
1 'polypeptide(L)'
;PPILMMSAGDHADLKAQQEHVAQLKSMDAGELHDYVAQAKARDAERKKQEEELDAVRLEALKLVELATQAGRDAFRRGDYEEAELLFTEALESGNIDNRHEIVCNRAACALKLRRFADAVADAGEATALEPAYLKGHWRLAQAQQALGKLDRAAAACRCGLELDPENAQLSQLLAELQAEAAAGNRTKEEMAPTAAPLETISVDPAAQARAAALRRSVNRQEIAALTAGNELLDQTDTICRS
;
A
#
# COMPACT_ATOMS: atom_id res chain seq x y z
N PRO A 1 -41.90 -16.61 -10.69
CA PRO A 1 -41.33 -15.90 -9.52
C PRO A 1 -40.22 -16.75 -8.87
N PRO A 2 -38.99 -16.23 -8.69
CA PRO A 2 -37.95 -17.01 -8.03
C PRO A 2 -38.31 -17.13 -6.55
N ILE A 3 -38.40 -18.37 -6.07
CA ILE A 3 -38.55 -18.70 -4.65
C ILE A 3 -37.17 -18.42 -4.04
N LEU A 4 -37.06 -17.37 -3.23
CA LEU A 4 -35.89 -17.12 -2.38
C LEU A 4 -35.71 -18.35 -1.48
N MET A 5 -34.75 -19.22 -1.81
CA MET A 5 -34.28 -20.25 -0.88
C MET A 5 -33.53 -19.54 0.24
N MET A 6 -34.16 -19.44 1.41
CA MET A 6 -33.49 -19.01 2.64
C MET A 6 -32.35 -19.99 2.94
N SER A 7 -31.19 -19.46 3.33
CA SER A 7 -30.02 -20.28 3.61
C SER A 7 -30.20 -21.06 4.92
N ALA A 8 -29.40 -22.11 5.14
CA ALA A 8 -29.44 -22.88 6.38
C ALA A 8 -29.12 -22.03 7.63
N GLY A 9 -28.37 -20.92 7.48
CA GLY A 9 -28.11 -19.94 8.54
C GLY A 9 -29.37 -19.15 8.90
N ASP A 10 -30.11 -18.68 7.89
CA ASP A 10 -31.35 -17.92 8.08
C ASP A 10 -32.44 -18.75 8.78
N HIS A 11 -32.48 -20.07 8.51
CA HIS A 11 -33.39 -20.99 9.17
C HIS A 11 -33.05 -21.25 10.64
N ALA A 12 -31.77 -21.23 11.02
CA ALA A 12 -31.33 -21.39 12.40
C ALA A 12 -31.66 -20.15 13.26
N ASP A 13 -31.44 -18.95 12.71
CA ASP A 13 -31.79 -17.69 13.37
C ASP A 13 -33.29 -17.52 13.54
N LEU A 14 -34.09 -17.92 12.53
CA LEU A 14 -35.56 -17.89 12.63
C LEU A 14 -36.08 -18.82 13.72
N LYS A 15 -35.49 -20.01 13.88
CA LYS A 15 -35.85 -20.96 14.94
C LYS A 15 -35.50 -20.41 16.32
N ALA A 16 -34.31 -19.82 16.48
CA ALA A 16 -33.90 -19.18 17.72
C ALA A 16 -34.82 -18.01 18.10
N GLN A 17 -35.23 -17.19 17.12
CA GLN A 17 -36.20 -16.12 17.32
C GLN A 17 -37.57 -16.65 17.73
N GLN A 18 -38.05 -17.73 17.11
CA GLN A 18 -39.33 -18.37 17.46
C GLN A 18 -39.32 -18.95 18.87
N GLU A 19 -38.22 -19.58 19.28
CA GLU A 19 -38.03 -20.10 20.65
C GLU A 19 -38.01 -18.97 21.68
N HIS A 20 -37.30 -17.87 21.40
CA HIS A 20 -37.25 -16.68 22.26
C HIS A 20 -38.64 -16.02 22.42
N VAL A 21 -39.41 -15.91 21.33
CA VAL A 21 -40.78 -15.40 21.36
C VAL A 21 -41.72 -16.33 22.14
N ALA A 22 -41.56 -17.64 22.01
CA ALA A 22 -42.34 -18.61 22.78
C ALA A 22 -42.03 -18.48 24.29
N GLN A 23 -40.76 -18.28 24.64
CA GLN A 23 -40.33 -18.05 26.02
C GLN A 23 -40.95 -16.77 26.60
N LEU A 24 -40.90 -15.65 25.88
CA LEU A 24 -41.53 -14.38 26.29
C LEU A 24 -43.06 -14.49 26.50
N LYS A 25 -43.74 -15.31 25.69
CA LYS A 25 -45.20 -15.53 25.81
C LYS A 25 -45.60 -16.37 27.02
N SER A 26 -44.66 -17.14 27.59
CA SER A 26 -44.89 -17.96 28.78
C SER A 26 -44.61 -17.24 30.11
N MET A 27 -44.01 -16.05 30.06
CA MET A 27 -43.65 -15.26 31.24
C MET A 27 -44.86 -14.54 31.83
N ASP A 28 -44.86 -14.35 33.14
CA ASP A 28 -45.85 -13.50 33.80
C ASP A 28 -45.56 -12.00 33.62
N ALA A 29 -46.50 -11.14 34.05
CA ALA A 29 -46.36 -9.69 33.89
C ALA A 29 -45.19 -9.08 34.66
N GLY A 30 -44.79 -9.67 35.80
CA GLY A 30 -43.65 -9.22 36.61
C GLY A 30 -42.33 -9.64 35.98
N GLU A 31 -42.24 -10.90 35.53
CA GLU A 31 -41.08 -11.44 34.83
C GLU A 31 -40.80 -10.69 33.52
N LEU A 32 -41.86 -10.38 32.75
CA LEU A 32 -41.74 -9.61 31.51
C LEU A 32 -41.28 -8.18 31.79
N HIS A 33 -41.77 -7.56 32.87
CA HIS A 33 -41.33 -6.23 33.30
C HIS A 33 -39.83 -6.22 33.65
N ASP A 34 -39.37 -7.22 34.41
CA ASP A 34 -37.96 -7.36 34.79
C ASP A 34 -37.06 -7.68 33.58
N TYR A 35 -37.53 -8.50 32.64
CA TYR A 35 -36.81 -8.76 31.38
C TYR A 35 -36.63 -7.49 30.55
N VAL A 36 -37.69 -6.71 30.37
CA VAL A 36 -37.63 -5.43 29.63
C VAL A 36 -36.73 -4.42 30.37
N ALA A 37 -36.78 -4.38 31.70
CA ALA A 37 -35.88 -3.55 32.49
C ALA A 37 -34.41 -3.95 32.31
N GLN A 38 -34.10 -5.25 32.32
CA GLN A 38 -32.75 -5.77 32.07
C GLN A 38 -32.28 -5.50 30.63
N ALA A 39 -33.16 -5.66 29.63
CA ALA A 39 -32.85 -5.35 28.24
C ALA A 39 -32.51 -3.86 28.06
N LYS A 40 -33.33 -2.96 28.63
CA LYS A 40 -33.06 -1.52 28.64
C LYS A 40 -31.75 -1.17 29.34
N ALA A 41 -31.42 -1.85 30.44
CA ALA A 41 -30.16 -1.65 31.14
C ALA A 41 -28.96 -2.08 30.29
N ARG A 42 -29.05 -3.23 29.59
CA ARG A 42 -28.01 -3.69 28.65
C ARG A 42 -27.83 -2.76 27.46
N ASP A 43 -28.92 -2.25 26.90
CA ASP A 43 -28.88 -1.28 25.81
C ASP A 43 -28.26 0.04 26.24
N ALA A 44 -28.60 0.51 27.45
CA ALA A 44 -27.99 1.71 28.02
C ALA A 44 -26.49 1.52 28.30
N GLU A 45 -26.08 0.34 28.79
CA GLU A 45 -24.67 0.03 29.03
C GLU A 45 -23.87 -0.08 27.73
N ARG A 46 -24.40 -0.74 26.71
CA ARG A 46 -23.78 -0.79 25.38
C ARG A 46 -23.60 0.61 24.81
N LYS A 47 -24.61 1.48 24.95
CA LYS A 47 -24.53 2.86 24.50
C LYS A 47 -23.42 3.64 25.22
N LYS A 48 -23.26 3.45 26.53
CA LYS A 48 -22.14 4.06 27.27
C LYS A 48 -20.78 3.53 26.80
N GLN A 49 -20.67 2.22 26.57
CA GLN A 49 -19.44 1.61 26.07
C GLN A 49 -19.07 2.13 24.67
N GLU A 50 -20.07 2.35 23.81
CA GLU A 50 -19.87 2.94 22.48
C GLU A 50 -19.41 4.41 22.60
N GLU A 51 -20.05 5.21 23.46
CA GLU A 51 -19.64 6.59 23.73
C GLU A 51 -18.21 6.67 24.33
N GLU A 52 -17.83 5.74 25.21
CA GLU A 52 -16.48 5.64 25.77
C GLU A 52 -15.44 5.22 24.70
N LEU A 53 -15.78 4.25 23.85
CA LEU A 53 -14.93 3.83 22.75
C LEU A 53 -14.71 4.96 21.74
N ASP A 54 -15.76 5.71 21.42
CA ASP A 54 -15.69 6.88 20.54
C ASP A 54 -14.80 7.98 21.13
N ALA A 55 -14.88 8.20 22.45
CA ALA A 55 -13.99 9.15 23.14
C ALA A 55 -12.52 8.72 23.07
N VAL A 56 -12.22 7.42 23.27
CA VAL A 56 -10.87 6.87 23.12
C VAL A 56 -10.38 6.99 21.68
N ARG A 57 -11.23 6.70 20.70
CA ARG A 57 -10.91 6.84 19.27
C ARG A 57 -10.59 8.29 18.91
N LEU A 58 -11.38 9.24 19.41
CA LEU A 58 -11.14 10.66 19.19
C LEU A 58 -9.79 11.12 19.76
N GLU A 59 -9.40 10.59 20.93
CA GLU A 59 -8.09 10.92 21.50
C GLU A 59 -6.94 10.30 20.71
N ALA A 60 -7.08 9.07 20.25
CA ALA A 60 -6.11 8.44 19.36
C ALA A 60 -5.91 9.23 18.06
N LEU A 61 -6.99 9.74 17.46
CA LEU A 61 -6.91 10.58 16.25
C LEU A 61 -6.12 11.87 16.49
N LYS A 62 -6.29 12.53 17.64
CA LYS A 62 -5.50 13.73 17.98
C LYS A 62 -4.01 13.41 18.11
N LEU A 63 -3.66 12.28 18.72
CA LEU A 63 -2.27 11.85 18.83
C LEU A 63 -1.64 11.61 17.45
N VAL A 64 -2.39 10.97 16.54
CA VAL A 64 -1.96 10.78 15.14
C VAL A 64 -1.73 12.11 14.44
N GLU A 65 -2.63 13.08 14.59
CA GLU A 65 -2.49 14.41 13.99
C GLU A 65 -1.25 15.13 14.52
N LEU A 66 -1.01 15.06 15.83
CA LEU A 66 0.18 15.63 16.46
C LEU A 66 1.48 14.97 15.96
N ALA A 67 1.52 13.63 15.91
CA ALA A 67 2.67 12.89 15.39
C ALA A 67 2.92 13.20 13.90
N THR A 68 1.86 13.27 13.10
CA THR A 68 1.93 13.65 11.68
C THR A 68 2.46 15.06 11.51
N GLN A 69 2.01 16.01 12.35
CA GLN A 69 2.48 17.37 12.31
C GLN A 69 3.95 17.48 12.73
N ALA A 70 4.34 16.80 13.81
CA ALA A 70 5.72 16.71 14.25
C ALA A 70 6.64 16.10 13.17
N GLY A 71 6.18 15.05 12.48
CA GLY A 71 6.89 14.44 11.35
C GLY A 71 7.06 15.42 10.18
N ARG A 72 6.03 16.22 9.86
CA ARG A 72 6.12 17.30 8.86
C ARG A 72 7.11 18.40 9.27
N ASP A 73 7.16 18.73 10.56
CA ASP A 73 8.13 19.68 11.11
C ASP A 73 9.57 19.15 11.03
N ALA A 74 9.80 17.89 11.42
CA ALA A 74 11.10 17.22 11.31
C ALA A 74 11.57 17.15 9.84
N PHE A 75 10.67 16.79 8.92
CA PHE A 75 10.97 16.79 7.49
C PHE A 75 11.42 18.16 6.98
N ARG A 76 10.79 19.25 7.44
CA ARG A 76 11.17 20.63 7.08
C ARG A 76 12.53 21.03 7.65
N ARG A 77 12.94 20.47 8.79
CA ARG A 77 14.28 20.68 9.36
C ARG A 77 15.37 19.88 8.64
N GLY A 78 14.98 18.87 7.86
CA GLY A 78 15.90 17.95 7.20
C GLY A 78 16.23 16.71 8.03
N ASP A 79 15.59 16.53 9.18
CA ASP A 79 15.76 15.38 10.08
C ASP A 79 14.90 14.22 9.55
N TYR A 80 15.31 13.63 8.43
CA TYR A 80 14.48 12.67 7.71
C TYR A 80 14.29 11.33 8.45
N GLU A 81 15.28 10.86 9.22
CA GLU A 81 15.12 9.65 10.05
C GLU A 81 14.08 9.88 11.15
N GLU A 82 14.14 11.03 11.84
CA GLU A 82 13.17 11.39 12.87
C GLU A 82 11.77 11.53 12.28
N ALA A 83 11.64 12.18 11.11
CA ALA A 83 10.37 12.32 10.42
C ALA A 83 9.75 10.96 10.04
N GLU A 84 10.56 10.01 9.56
CA GLU A 84 10.10 8.66 9.23
C GLU A 84 9.60 7.90 10.46
N LEU A 85 10.31 8.00 11.59
CA LEU A 85 9.87 7.39 12.86
C LEU A 85 8.52 7.96 13.31
N LEU A 86 8.36 9.27 13.28
CA LEU A 86 7.10 9.95 13.66
C LEU A 86 5.94 9.57 12.73
N PHE A 87 6.17 9.45 11.43
CA PHE A 87 5.14 8.95 10.50
C PHE A 87 4.82 7.47 10.74
N THR A 88 5.80 6.65 11.15
CA THR A 88 5.56 5.25 11.48
C THR A 88 4.72 5.11 12.74
N GLU A 89 5.02 5.87 13.80
CA GLU A 89 4.22 5.94 15.02
C GLU A 89 2.77 6.38 14.71
N ALA A 90 2.60 7.38 13.84
CA ALA A 90 1.28 7.80 13.39
C ALA A 90 0.52 6.65 12.68
N LEU A 91 1.20 5.83 11.87
CA LEU A 91 0.58 4.71 11.14
C LEU A 91 0.24 3.49 12.02
N GLU A 92 0.93 3.32 13.15
CA GLU A 92 0.68 2.25 14.13
C GLU A 92 -0.63 2.44 14.89
N SER A 93 -1.14 3.68 14.94
CA SER A 93 -2.37 4.02 15.67
C SER A 93 -3.67 3.51 15.03
N GLY A 94 -3.60 2.83 13.88
CA GLY A 94 -4.72 2.10 13.28
C GLY A 94 -5.43 2.81 12.12
N ASN A 95 -6.75 2.65 12.02
CA ASN A 95 -7.54 3.06 10.85
C ASN A 95 -7.73 4.59 10.82
N ILE A 96 -6.92 5.26 9.98
CA ILE A 96 -6.80 6.71 9.87
C ILE A 96 -7.24 7.10 8.46
N ASP A 97 -8.18 8.04 8.35
CA ASP A 97 -8.73 8.46 7.06
C ASP A 97 -7.64 9.03 6.11
N ASN A 98 -6.67 9.74 6.68
CA ASN A 98 -5.55 10.34 5.93
C ASN A 98 -4.32 9.43 5.84
N ARG A 99 -4.50 8.10 5.96
CA ARG A 99 -3.38 7.14 5.90
C ARG A 99 -2.53 7.32 4.64
N HIS A 100 -3.18 7.51 3.48
CA HIS A 100 -2.53 7.73 2.20
C HIS A 100 -1.56 8.93 2.21
N GLU A 101 -1.89 10.02 2.90
CA GLU A 101 -1.00 11.18 3.04
C GLU A 101 0.23 10.87 3.90
N ILE A 102 0.03 10.14 5.01
CA ILE A 102 1.09 9.83 5.98
C ILE A 102 2.10 8.87 5.34
N VAL A 103 1.66 7.78 4.71
CA VAL A 103 2.56 6.87 3.98
C VAL A 103 3.28 7.59 2.83
N CYS A 104 2.61 8.52 2.14
CA CYS A 104 3.24 9.28 1.07
C CYS A 104 4.30 10.28 1.59
N ASN A 105 4.12 10.83 2.79
CA ASN A 105 5.15 11.64 3.44
C ASN A 105 6.31 10.78 3.94
N ARG A 106 6.05 9.55 4.43
CA ARG A 106 7.09 8.57 4.75
C ARG A 106 7.91 8.17 3.52
N ALA A 107 7.26 7.97 2.36
CA ALA A 107 7.93 7.78 1.08
C ALA A 107 8.86 8.95 0.72
N ALA A 108 8.47 10.18 1.06
CA ALA A 108 9.31 11.36 0.86
C ALA A 108 10.57 11.31 1.72
N CYS A 109 10.47 10.89 2.99
CA CYS A 109 11.63 10.66 3.86
C CYS A 109 12.56 9.60 3.27
N ALA A 110 12.01 8.47 2.84
CA ALA A 110 12.76 7.38 2.23
C ALA A 110 13.50 7.81 0.95
N LEU A 111 12.87 8.64 0.10
CA LEU A 111 13.51 9.25 -1.07
C LEU A 111 14.72 10.12 -0.68
N LYS A 112 14.58 10.96 0.36
CA LYS A 112 15.67 11.81 0.85
C LYS A 112 16.81 11.01 1.46
N LEU A 113 16.49 9.87 2.09
CA LEU A 113 17.45 8.93 2.67
C LEU A 113 17.98 7.91 1.65
N ARG A 114 17.67 8.07 0.35
CA ARG A 114 18.12 7.22 -0.76
C ARG A 114 17.69 5.75 -0.63
N ARG A 115 16.65 5.49 0.17
CA ARG A 115 16.01 4.17 0.34
C ARG A 115 14.88 4.02 -0.66
N PHE A 116 15.25 3.87 -1.92
CA PHE A 116 14.30 3.94 -3.03
C PHE A 116 13.32 2.76 -3.08
N ALA A 117 13.71 1.58 -2.60
CA ALA A 117 12.81 0.42 -2.53
C ALA A 117 11.67 0.66 -1.54
N ASP A 118 12.00 1.17 -0.34
CA ASP A 118 11.04 1.53 0.70
C ASP A 118 10.11 2.65 0.20
N ALA A 119 10.67 3.66 -0.48
CA ALA A 119 9.89 4.73 -1.09
C ALA A 119 8.90 4.23 -2.16
N VAL A 120 9.26 3.21 -2.96
CA VAL A 120 8.33 2.59 -3.91
C VAL A 120 7.20 1.87 -3.18
N ALA A 121 7.50 1.13 -2.11
CA ALA A 121 6.49 0.43 -1.34
C ALA A 121 5.48 1.41 -0.72
N ASP A 122 5.98 2.46 -0.05
CA ASP A 122 5.14 3.47 0.60
C ASP A 122 4.34 4.31 -0.40
N ALA A 123 4.96 4.73 -1.52
CA ALA A 123 4.25 5.50 -2.55
C ALA A 123 3.22 4.64 -3.30
N GLY A 124 3.50 3.35 -3.49
CA GLY A 124 2.53 2.40 -4.05
C GLY A 124 1.34 2.17 -3.11
N GLU A 125 1.57 2.02 -1.80
CA GLU A 125 0.50 1.98 -0.80
C GLU A 125 -0.33 3.28 -0.85
N ALA A 126 0.31 4.45 -0.93
CA ALA A 126 -0.39 5.73 -1.02
C ALA A 126 -1.37 5.77 -2.20
N THR A 127 -0.93 5.35 -3.39
CA THR A 127 -1.75 5.35 -4.62
C THR A 127 -2.80 4.25 -4.62
N ALA A 128 -2.59 3.14 -3.91
CA ALA A 128 -3.57 2.08 -3.76
C ALA A 128 -4.68 2.49 -2.78
N LEU A 129 -4.33 3.22 -1.72
CA LEU A 129 -5.28 3.76 -0.75
C LEU A 129 -6.10 4.92 -1.33
N GLU A 130 -5.45 5.84 -2.04
CA GLU A 130 -6.10 6.98 -2.69
C GLU A 130 -5.58 7.14 -4.13
N PRO A 131 -6.26 6.53 -5.12
CA PRO A 131 -5.86 6.60 -6.51
C PRO A 131 -5.81 8.03 -7.06
N ALA A 132 -6.63 8.95 -6.56
CA ALA A 132 -6.64 10.35 -6.99
C ALA A 132 -5.49 11.18 -6.38
N TYR A 133 -4.63 10.60 -5.54
CA TYR A 133 -3.57 11.32 -4.85
C TYR A 133 -2.36 11.58 -5.75
N LEU A 134 -2.37 12.72 -6.46
CA LEU A 134 -1.31 13.14 -7.40
C LEU A 134 0.10 13.10 -6.81
N LYS A 135 0.26 13.50 -5.53
CA LYS A 135 1.57 13.46 -4.86
C LYS A 135 2.10 12.04 -4.68
N GLY A 136 1.21 11.05 -4.56
CA GLY A 136 1.54 9.62 -4.53
C GLY A 136 2.19 9.20 -5.85
N HIS A 137 1.51 9.46 -6.97
CA HIS A 137 2.03 9.16 -8.32
C HIS A 137 3.37 9.83 -8.59
N TRP A 138 3.51 11.11 -8.21
CA TRP A 138 4.77 11.85 -8.38
C TRP A 138 5.94 11.27 -7.56
N ARG A 139 5.68 10.83 -6.32
CA ARG A 139 6.71 10.19 -5.48
C ARG A 139 7.04 8.77 -5.95
N LEU A 140 6.04 8.02 -6.40
CA LEU A 140 6.23 6.69 -6.99
C LEU A 140 7.11 6.78 -8.24
N ALA A 141 6.84 7.73 -9.13
CA ALA A 141 7.63 7.96 -10.33
C ALA A 141 9.10 8.29 -10.01
N GLN A 142 9.36 9.20 -9.07
CA GLN A 142 10.73 9.52 -8.62
C GLN A 142 11.45 8.31 -8.01
N ALA A 143 10.76 7.53 -7.19
CA ALA A 143 11.34 6.36 -6.55
C ALA A 143 11.71 5.28 -7.58
N GLN A 144 10.85 5.06 -8.58
CA GLN A 144 11.12 4.14 -9.69
C GLN A 144 12.24 4.65 -10.61
N GLN A 145 12.31 5.95 -10.89
CA GLN A 145 13.41 6.57 -11.64
C GLN A 145 14.74 6.33 -10.93
N ALA A 146 14.79 6.57 -9.62
CA ALA A 146 16.00 6.36 -8.82
C ALA A 146 16.45 4.89 -8.77
N LEU A 147 15.54 3.94 -8.96
CA LEU A 147 15.84 2.52 -9.14
C LEU A 147 16.20 2.13 -10.59
N GLY A 148 16.20 3.08 -11.53
CA GLY A 148 16.45 2.83 -12.97
C GLY A 148 15.29 2.14 -13.70
N LYS A 149 14.12 2.03 -13.08
CA LYS A 149 12.91 1.39 -13.64
C LYS A 149 12.11 2.42 -14.45
N LEU A 150 12.73 2.95 -15.51
CA LEU A 150 12.20 4.09 -16.27
C LEU A 150 10.79 3.84 -16.85
N ASP A 151 10.51 2.62 -17.33
CA ASP A 151 9.18 2.28 -17.87
C ASP A 151 8.08 2.38 -16.80
N ARG A 152 8.37 1.92 -15.58
CA ARG A 152 7.43 1.98 -14.44
C ARG A 152 7.29 3.41 -13.92
N ALA A 153 8.38 4.17 -13.90
CA ALA A 153 8.35 5.59 -13.55
C ALA A 153 7.45 6.37 -14.52
N ALA A 154 7.60 6.13 -15.83
CA ALA A 154 6.79 6.77 -16.85
C ALA A 154 5.31 6.35 -16.78
N ALA A 155 5.02 5.10 -16.41
CA ALA A 155 3.65 4.64 -16.16
C ALA A 155 2.99 5.39 -14.99
N ALA A 156 3.69 5.53 -13.86
CA ALA A 156 3.20 6.30 -12.72
C ALA A 156 2.93 7.78 -13.09
N CYS A 157 3.81 8.40 -13.89
CA CYS A 157 3.56 9.75 -14.40
C CYS A 157 2.31 9.83 -15.28
N ARG A 158 2.07 8.83 -16.14
CA ARG A 158 0.87 8.79 -17.00
C ARG A 158 -0.42 8.64 -16.18
N CYS A 159 -0.47 7.70 -15.22
CA CYS A 159 -1.65 7.57 -14.36
C CYS A 159 -1.91 8.90 -13.59
N GLY A 160 -0.86 9.59 -13.14
CA GLY A 160 -1.01 10.92 -12.53
C GLY A 160 -1.52 12.01 -13.50
N LEU A 161 -1.05 12.02 -14.75
CA LEU A 161 -1.48 12.98 -15.77
C LEU A 161 -2.89 12.69 -16.31
N GLU A 162 -3.38 11.47 -16.20
CA GLU A 162 -4.79 11.14 -16.49
C GLU A 162 -5.74 11.82 -15.49
N LEU A 163 -5.30 12.02 -14.24
CA LEU A 163 -6.04 12.72 -13.20
C LEU A 163 -5.95 14.24 -13.35
N ASP A 164 -4.75 14.75 -13.63
CA ASP A 164 -4.48 16.18 -13.83
C ASP A 164 -3.53 16.37 -15.03
N PRO A 165 -4.08 16.59 -16.23
CA PRO A 165 -3.29 16.78 -17.45
C PRO A 165 -2.41 18.03 -17.44
N GLU A 166 -2.73 19.03 -16.61
CA GLU A 166 -1.98 20.29 -16.51
C GLU A 166 -0.89 20.25 -15.45
N ASN A 167 -0.66 19.08 -14.83
CA ASN A 167 0.34 18.93 -13.78
C ASN A 167 1.77 19.06 -14.32
N ALA A 168 2.34 20.26 -14.19
CA ALA A 168 3.68 20.59 -14.69
C ALA A 168 4.78 19.68 -14.13
N GLN A 169 4.66 19.23 -12.88
CA GLN A 169 5.69 18.40 -12.24
C GLN A 169 5.73 17.00 -12.84
N LEU A 170 4.55 16.40 -13.08
CA LEU A 170 4.45 15.08 -13.70
C LEU A 170 4.80 15.12 -15.19
N SER A 171 4.38 16.16 -15.91
CA SER A 171 4.71 16.32 -17.33
C SER A 171 6.21 16.50 -17.55
N GLN A 172 6.86 17.30 -16.69
CA GLN A 172 8.30 17.51 -16.74
C GLN A 172 9.03 16.20 -16.43
N LEU A 173 8.65 15.50 -15.36
CA LEU A 173 9.25 14.23 -14.97
C LEU A 173 9.11 13.17 -16.08
N LEU A 174 7.95 13.10 -16.74
CA LEU A 174 7.74 12.19 -17.87
C LEU A 174 8.69 12.50 -19.05
N ALA A 175 8.88 13.79 -19.37
CA ALA A 175 9.79 14.19 -20.44
C ALA A 175 11.26 13.86 -20.10
N GLU A 176 11.68 14.06 -18.85
CA GLU A 176 13.00 13.68 -18.35
C GLU A 176 13.23 12.16 -18.47
N LEU A 177 12.25 11.35 -18.05
CA LEU A 177 12.31 9.90 -18.15
C LEU A 177 12.42 9.39 -19.60
N GLN A 178 11.71 10.04 -20.54
CA GLN A 178 11.79 9.71 -21.97
C GLN A 178 13.16 10.05 -22.56
N ALA A 179 13.73 11.18 -22.16
CA ALA A 179 15.09 11.56 -22.58
C ALA A 179 16.14 10.59 -22.04
N GLU A 180 16.04 10.19 -20.77
CA GLU A 180 16.91 9.19 -20.15
C GLU A 180 16.83 7.83 -20.82
N ALA A 181 15.61 7.36 -21.13
CA ALA A 181 15.40 6.09 -21.83
C ALA A 181 15.99 6.11 -23.25
N ALA A 182 15.82 7.22 -23.97
CA ALA A 182 16.39 7.40 -25.31
C ALA A 182 17.93 7.44 -25.28
N ALA A 183 18.53 8.08 -24.27
CA ALA A 183 19.98 8.11 -24.08
C ALA A 183 20.54 6.71 -23.72
N GLY A 184 19.84 5.97 -22.86
CA GLY A 184 20.22 4.60 -22.47
C GLY A 184 20.13 3.58 -23.61
N ASN A 185 19.25 3.80 -24.58
CA ASN A 185 19.19 2.95 -25.78
C ASN A 185 20.30 3.26 -26.79
N ARG A 186 20.67 4.54 -26.97
CA ARG A 186 21.78 4.93 -27.85
C ARG A 186 23.11 4.31 -27.41
N THR A 187 23.40 4.30 -26.11
CA THR A 187 24.65 3.69 -25.61
C THR A 187 24.68 2.17 -25.78
N LYS A 188 23.53 1.49 -25.71
CA LYS A 188 23.44 0.04 -25.99
C LYS A 188 23.58 -0.28 -27.48
N GLU A 189 23.06 0.57 -28.37
CA GLU A 189 23.21 0.41 -29.83
C GLU A 189 24.62 0.75 -30.32
N GLU A 190 25.30 1.72 -29.70
CA GLU A 190 26.67 2.11 -30.06
C GLU A 190 27.75 1.16 -29.50
N MET A 191 27.41 0.34 -28.49
CA MET A 191 28.29 -0.70 -27.91
C MET A 191 28.04 -2.12 -28.45
N ALA A 192 27.23 -2.31 -29.50
CA ALA A 192 27.16 -3.59 -30.20
C ALA A 192 28.51 -3.84 -30.91
N PRO A 193 29.35 -4.81 -30.48
CA PRO A 193 30.64 -5.00 -31.10
C PRO A 193 30.44 -5.55 -32.51
N THR A 194 30.97 -4.84 -33.51
CA THR A 194 31.31 -5.43 -34.81
C THR A 194 32.19 -6.65 -34.55
N ALA A 195 31.62 -7.84 -34.71
CA ALA A 195 32.29 -9.10 -34.44
C ALA A 195 33.48 -9.30 -35.40
N ALA A 196 34.68 -8.93 -34.94
CA ALA A 196 35.93 -9.48 -35.45
C ALA A 196 36.18 -10.82 -34.72
N PRO A 197 36.61 -11.88 -35.42
CA PRO A 197 36.79 -13.19 -34.81
C PRO A 197 38.05 -13.17 -33.93
N LEU A 198 37.89 -13.26 -32.62
CA LEU A 198 38.98 -13.41 -31.66
C LEU A 198 39.33 -14.90 -31.48
N GLU A 199 40.63 -15.19 -31.56
CA GLU A 199 41.22 -16.50 -31.29
C GLU A 199 40.84 -17.02 -29.90
N THR A 200 40.35 -18.25 -29.86
CA THR A 200 39.92 -18.97 -28.66
C THR A 200 41.11 -19.35 -27.79
N ILE A 201 41.25 -18.68 -26.64
CA ILE A 201 42.09 -19.17 -25.53
C ILE A 201 41.32 -20.27 -24.79
N SER A 202 41.87 -21.48 -24.79
CA SER A 202 41.34 -22.65 -24.08
C SER A 202 41.39 -22.41 -22.56
N VAL A 203 40.24 -22.15 -21.94
CA VAL A 203 40.07 -22.11 -20.48
C VAL A 203 39.49 -23.42 -19.98
N ASP A 204 40.05 -23.93 -18.87
CA ASP A 204 39.73 -25.24 -18.30
C ASP A 204 38.22 -25.44 -18.03
N PRO A 205 37.63 -26.55 -18.51
CA PRO A 205 36.19 -26.84 -18.38
C PRO A 205 35.67 -26.86 -16.94
N ALA A 206 36.54 -27.23 -15.99
CA ALA A 206 36.20 -27.31 -14.58
C ALA A 206 35.98 -25.92 -13.93
N ALA A 207 36.71 -24.90 -14.38
CA ALA A 207 36.54 -23.54 -13.90
C ALA A 207 35.24 -22.90 -14.44
N GLN A 208 34.90 -23.19 -15.70
CA GLN A 208 33.63 -22.74 -16.30
C GLN A 208 32.41 -23.36 -15.62
N ALA A 209 32.46 -24.65 -15.25
CA ALA A 209 31.35 -25.31 -14.56
C ALA A 209 31.08 -24.70 -13.16
N ARG A 210 32.15 -24.36 -12.42
CA ARG A 210 32.03 -23.71 -11.09
C ARG A 210 31.46 -22.29 -11.19
N ALA A 211 31.90 -21.52 -12.18
CA ALA A 211 31.37 -20.17 -12.43
C ALA A 211 29.90 -20.20 -12.88
N ALA A 212 29.51 -21.19 -13.70
CA ALA A 212 28.12 -21.37 -14.13
C ALA A 212 27.19 -21.78 -12.97
N ALA A 213 27.66 -22.62 -12.04
CA ALA A 213 26.91 -23.00 -10.85
C ALA A 213 26.68 -21.81 -9.91
N LEU A 214 27.71 -20.98 -9.69
CA LEU A 214 27.61 -19.79 -8.85
C LEU A 214 26.67 -18.73 -9.46
N ARG A 215 26.73 -18.54 -10.78
CA ARG A 215 25.79 -17.63 -11.49
C ARG A 215 24.34 -18.10 -11.36
N ARG A 216 24.09 -19.41 -11.42
CA ARG A 216 22.73 -19.95 -11.24
C ARG A 216 22.22 -19.78 -9.82
N SER A 217 23.07 -19.89 -8.80
CA SER A 217 22.64 -19.69 -7.40
C SER A 217 22.34 -18.24 -7.09
N VAL A 218 23.16 -17.30 -7.58
CA VAL A 218 22.93 -15.86 -7.40
C VAL A 218 21.65 -15.42 -8.12
N ASN A 219 21.47 -15.84 -9.38
CA ASN A 219 20.28 -15.49 -10.15
C ASN A 219 18.98 -16.09 -9.55
N ARG A 220 19.07 -17.24 -8.85
CA ARG A 220 17.92 -17.84 -8.15
C ARG A 220 17.51 -17.05 -6.90
N GLN A 221 18.46 -16.45 -6.19
CA GLN A 221 18.18 -15.60 -5.01
C GLN A 221 17.60 -14.24 -5.43
N GLU A 222 18.07 -13.68 -6.55
CA GLU A 222 17.55 -12.42 -7.10
C GLU A 222 16.14 -12.58 -7.69
N ILE A 223 15.86 -13.69 -8.39
CA ILE A 223 14.52 -13.96 -8.94
C ILE A 223 13.49 -14.14 -7.81
N ALA A 224 13.83 -14.83 -6.72
CA ALA A 224 12.91 -15.05 -5.59
C ALA A 224 12.48 -13.72 -4.92
N ALA A 225 13.41 -12.77 -4.78
CA ALA A 225 13.14 -11.44 -4.24
C ALA A 225 12.29 -10.58 -5.18
N LEU A 226 12.45 -10.73 -6.50
CA LEU A 226 11.67 -10.00 -7.51
C LEU A 226 10.23 -10.52 -7.65
N THR A 227 9.99 -11.82 -7.48
CA THR A 227 8.63 -12.39 -7.52
C THR A 227 7.74 -11.89 -6.38
N ALA A 228 8.28 -11.75 -5.16
CA ALA A 228 7.49 -11.25 -4.02
C ALA A 228 7.08 -9.77 -4.16
N GLY A 229 7.89 -8.95 -4.83
CA GLY A 229 7.57 -7.55 -5.09
C GLY A 229 6.67 -7.31 -6.31
N ASN A 230 6.58 -8.27 -7.25
CA ASN A 230 5.75 -8.13 -8.45
C ASN A 230 4.27 -8.49 -8.21
N GLU A 231 3.95 -9.38 -7.26
CA GLU A 231 2.56 -9.76 -6.94
C GLU A 231 1.74 -8.59 -6.34
N LEU A 232 2.39 -7.60 -5.71
CA LEU A 232 1.75 -6.38 -5.23
C LEU A 232 1.58 -5.31 -6.33
N LEU A 233 2.42 -5.31 -7.37
CA LEU A 233 2.36 -4.35 -8.47
C LEU A 233 1.32 -4.74 -9.54
N ASP A 234 1.09 -6.03 -9.77
CA ASP A 234 0.09 -6.50 -10.74
C ASP A 234 -1.36 -6.12 -10.34
N GLN A 235 -1.60 -5.96 -9.03
CA GLN A 235 -2.85 -5.42 -8.50
C GLN A 235 -3.04 -3.92 -8.80
N THR A 236 -1.95 -3.14 -8.85
CA THR A 236 -2.00 -1.71 -9.20
C THR A 236 -2.15 -1.46 -10.70
N ASP A 237 -1.54 -2.30 -11.56
CA ASP A 237 -1.70 -2.22 -13.03
C ASP A 237 -3.12 -2.58 -13.48
N THR A 238 -3.83 -3.41 -12.71
CA THR A 238 -5.24 -3.75 -12.98
C THR A 238 -6.17 -2.56 -12.69
N ILE A 239 -5.83 -1.72 -11.70
CA ILE A 239 -6.61 -0.54 -11.30
C ILE A 239 -6.44 0.62 -12.30
N CYS A 240 -5.25 0.83 -12.88
CA CYS A 240 -5.08 1.85 -13.96
C CYS A 240 -5.68 1.41 -15.32
N ARG A 241 -6.10 0.15 -15.52
CA ARG A 241 -6.65 -0.33 -16.82
C ARG A 241 -8.17 -0.53 -16.87
N SER A 242 -8.87 -0.36 -15.75
CA SER A 242 -10.33 -0.51 -15.59
C SER A 242 -11.01 0.84 -15.42
#